data_AF-A0A976D335-F1
#
_entry.id   AF-A0A976D335-F1
#
_cell.length_a   1.000
_cell.length_b   1.000
_cell.length_c   1.000
_cell.angle_alpha   90.00
_cell.angle_beta   90.00
_cell.angle_gamma   90.00
#
_symmetry.space_group_name_H-M   'P 1'
#
loop_
_entity.id
_entity.type
_entity.pdbx_description
1 polymer ?
#
loop_
_entity_poly.entity_id
_entity_poly.type
_entity_poly.pdbx_seq_one_letter_code
_entity_poly.pdbx_strand_id
1 'polypeptide(L)'
;MHHTTTQKIRLTLALLAIVSLPFFTMGQATSLQKKEVELFCGSWTGSLTYLDYSSGKPYTMPAKTQINFLSKGNGLQVKMIYPDEPKANGIDTILLDAQGQKWDGDALVQKRVLADGNLEIITERQGRDGNDNKAATIRKTITIGPKVYVSRKDVKFIGTDQWIQRHEYRYAKD
;
A
#
# COMPACT_ATOMS: atom_id res chain seq x y z
N MET A 1 -14.99 25.46 84.17
CA MET A 1 -13.86 26.01 83.40
C MET A 1 -13.00 24.85 82.93
N HIS A 2 -13.28 24.31 81.74
CA HIS A 2 -12.40 23.35 81.06
C HIS A 2 -12.44 23.67 79.58
N HIS A 3 -11.37 24.31 79.08
CA HIS A 3 -11.15 24.54 77.67
C HIS A 3 -10.53 23.27 77.06
N THR A 4 -11.19 22.70 76.06
CA THR A 4 -10.61 21.64 75.23
C THR A 4 -10.16 22.26 73.91
N THR A 5 -8.85 22.48 73.77
CA THR A 5 -8.23 23.00 72.55
C THR A 5 -8.00 21.84 71.58
N THR A 6 -8.73 21.83 70.46
CA THR A 6 -8.52 20.82 69.40
C THR A 6 -7.45 21.32 68.43
N GLN A 7 -6.33 20.61 68.36
CA GLN A 7 -5.19 20.89 67.49
C GLN A 7 -5.54 20.46 66.05
N LYS A 8 -5.53 21.40 65.09
CA LYS A 8 -5.80 21.11 63.67
C LYS A 8 -4.52 20.61 62.99
N ILE A 9 -4.51 19.34 62.59
CA ILE A 9 -3.46 18.75 61.74
C ILE A 9 -3.65 19.28 60.32
N ARG A 10 -2.60 19.88 59.73
CA ARG A 10 -2.58 20.27 58.31
C ARG A 10 -2.03 19.10 57.51
N LEU A 11 -2.86 18.45 56.69
CA LEU A 11 -2.41 17.52 55.66
C LEU A 11 -1.92 18.33 54.45
N THR A 12 -0.63 18.29 54.16
CA THR A 12 -0.08 18.82 52.92
C THR A 12 -0.18 17.73 51.85
N LEU A 13 -1.06 17.90 50.86
CA LEU A 13 -1.15 17.02 49.69
C LEU A 13 0.08 17.27 48.81
N ALA A 14 0.98 16.29 48.69
CA ALA A 14 2.05 16.31 47.69
C ALA A 14 1.47 15.86 46.34
N LEU A 15 1.40 16.78 45.38
CA LEU A 15 0.93 16.52 44.02
C LEU A 15 2.05 15.81 43.24
N LEU A 16 1.92 14.50 43.05
CA LEU A 16 2.82 13.71 42.22
C LEU A 16 2.45 13.95 40.74
N ALA A 17 3.18 14.84 40.06
CA ALA A 17 3.02 15.05 38.62
C ALA A 17 3.58 13.84 37.86
N ILE A 18 2.71 12.94 37.42
CA ILE A 18 3.06 11.86 36.49
C ILE A 18 3.26 12.51 35.11
N VAL A 19 4.52 12.73 34.73
CA VAL A 19 4.88 13.14 33.36
C VAL A 19 4.65 11.93 32.46
N SER A 20 3.49 11.88 31.81
CA SER A 20 3.24 10.93 30.73
C SER A 20 4.10 11.31 29.52
N LEU A 21 5.27 10.68 29.39
CA LEU A 21 6.03 10.74 28.14
C LEU A 21 5.16 10.13 27.03
N PRO A 22 4.88 10.85 25.93
CA PRO A 22 4.26 10.20 24.78
C PRO A 22 5.23 9.14 24.28
N PHE A 23 4.83 7.87 24.40
CA PHE A 23 5.45 6.80 23.65
C PHE A 23 5.22 7.13 22.17
N PHE A 24 6.19 7.77 21.53
CA PHE A 24 6.27 7.77 20.09
C PHE A 24 6.45 6.32 19.69
N THR A 25 5.35 5.66 19.31
CA THR A 25 5.44 4.42 18.55
C THR A 25 6.18 4.78 17.27
N MET A 26 7.49 4.54 17.23
CA MET A 26 8.23 4.53 15.97
C MET A 26 7.54 3.45 15.14
N GLY A 27 6.67 3.87 14.22
CA GLY A 27 6.06 2.96 13.25
C GLY A 27 7.21 2.18 12.63
N GLN A 28 7.21 0.85 12.79
CA GLN A 28 8.29 0.05 12.26
C GLN A 28 8.43 0.37 10.78
N ALA A 29 9.64 0.72 10.36
CA ALA A 29 9.92 0.99 8.97
C ALA A 29 9.52 -0.26 8.17
N THR A 30 8.45 -0.12 7.40
CA THR A 30 7.88 -1.24 6.67
C THR A 30 8.79 -1.47 5.46
N SER A 31 9.49 -2.60 5.41
CA SER A 31 10.36 -2.97 4.30
C SER A 31 9.96 -4.32 3.70
N LEU A 32 10.05 -4.45 2.38
CA LEU A 32 9.91 -5.71 1.67
C LEU A 32 11.23 -6.48 1.65
N GLN A 33 11.14 -7.76 1.98
CA GLN A 33 12.24 -8.71 1.92
C GLN A 33 12.27 -9.39 0.56
N LYS A 34 13.45 -9.79 0.08
CA LYS A 34 13.61 -10.45 -1.23
C LYS A 34 12.67 -11.65 -1.41
N LYS A 35 12.51 -12.50 -0.39
CA LYS A 35 11.58 -13.65 -0.41
C LYS A 35 10.10 -13.26 -0.61
N GLU A 36 9.71 -12.06 -0.18
CA GLU A 36 8.35 -11.54 -0.37
C GLU A 36 8.20 -11.04 -1.81
N VAL A 37 9.26 -10.45 -2.38
CA VAL A 37 9.31 -10.05 -3.79
C VAL A 37 9.29 -11.26 -4.74
N GLU A 38 9.90 -12.38 -4.34
CA GLU A 38 9.88 -13.65 -5.09
C GLU A 38 8.46 -14.16 -5.35
N LEU A 39 7.48 -13.82 -4.50
CA LEU A 39 6.09 -14.21 -4.69
C LEU A 39 5.50 -13.72 -6.02
N PHE A 40 5.95 -12.56 -6.51
CA PHE A 40 5.47 -11.97 -7.75
C PHE A 40 5.94 -12.73 -9.00
N CYS A 41 7.07 -13.44 -8.93
CA CYS A 41 7.68 -14.09 -10.09
C CYS A 41 6.82 -15.27 -10.59
N GLY A 42 6.70 -15.40 -11.90
CA GLY A 42 5.92 -16.44 -12.58
C GLY A 42 4.99 -15.88 -13.66
N SER A 43 4.15 -16.77 -14.19
CA SER A 43 3.09 -16.45 -15.14
C SER A 43 1.76 -16.36 -14.41
N TRP A 44 0.96 -15.40 -14.82
CA TRP A 44 -0.31 -15.05 -14.18
C TRP A 44 -1.35 -14.75 -15.25
N THR A 45 -2.55 -15.28 -15.06
CA THR A 45 -3.70 -15.06 -15.96
C THR A 45 -4.89 -14.52 -15.18
N GLY A 46 -5.63 -13.59 -15.76
CA GLY A 46 -6.77 -12.96 -15.11
C GLY A 46 -7.32 -11.79 -15.92
N SER A 47 -7.58 -10.67 -15.26
CA SER A 47 -8.27 -9.53 -15.87
C SER A 47 -7.81 -8.18 -15.34
N LEU A 48 -7.97 -7.16 -16.17
CA LEU A 48 -7.92 -5.74 -15.81
C LEU A 48 -9.34 -5.17 -15.83
N THR A 49 -9.75 -4.53 -14.74
CA THR A 49 -10.98 -3.72 -14.67
C THR A 49 -10.64 -2.25 -14.48
N TYR A 50 -11.21 -1.37 -15.29
CA TYR A 50 -11.03 0.08 -15.19
C TYR A 50 -12.30 0.83 -15.55
N LEU A 51 -12.38 2.11 -15.19
CA LEU A 51 -13.47 2.97 -15.63
C LEU A 51 -13.26 3.34 -17.10
N ASP A 52 -14.19 2.97 -17.97
CA ASP A 52 -14.26 3.52 -19.32
C ASP A 52 -14.82 4.93 -19.26
N TYR A 53 -14.00 5.93 -19.61
CA TYR A 53 -14.37 7.34 -19.52
C TYR A 53 -15.30 7.80 -20.64
N SER A 54 -15.43 7.01 -21.72
CA SER A 54 -16.39 7.31 -22.78
C SER A 54 -17.82 6.99 -22.34
N SER A 55 -18.01 5.88 -21.63
CA SER A 55 -19.32 5.43 -21.14
C SER A 55 -19.60 5.76 -19.67
N GLY A 56 -18.56 6.08 -18.89
CA GLY A 56 -18.63 6.24 -17.44
C GLY A 56 -18.87 4.94 -16.67
N LYS A 57 -18.70 3.78 -17.32
CA LYS A 57 -18.97 2.45 -16.72
C LYS A 57 -17.68 1.65 -16.54
N PRO A 58 -17.63 0.71 -15.59
CA PRO A 58 -16.54 -0.25 -15.53
C PRO A 58 -16.47 -1.09 -16.81
N TYR A 59 -15.26 -1.28 -17.31
CA TYR A 59 -14.93 -2.20 -18.38
C TYR A 59 -13.88 -3.20 -17.88
N THR A 60 -14.04 -4.47 -18.23
CA THR A 60 -13.15 -5.55 -17.83
C THR A 60 -12.67 -6.29 -19.07
N MET A 61 -11.36 -6.48 -19.18
CA MET A 61 -10.73 -7.26 -20.26
C MET A 61 -9.77 -8.32 -19.71
N PRO A 62 -9.55 -9.42 -20.45
CA PRO A 62 -8.54 -10.40 -20.09
C PRO A 62 -7.15 -9.76 -20.08
N ALA A 63 -6.35 -10.16 -19.10
CA ALA A 63 -4.97 -9.73 -18.95
C ALA A 63 -4.11 -10.91 -18.51
N LYS A 64 -2.86 -10.92 -18.95
CA LYS A 64 -1.84 -11.85 -18.46
C LYS A 64 -0.58 -11.06 -18.12
N THR A 65 0.17 -11.55 -17.15
CA THR A 65 1.47 -10.98 -16.83
C THR A 65 2.50 -12.07 -16.60
N GLN A 66 3.72 -11.85 -17.10
CA GLN A 66 4.88 -12.67 -16.78
C GLN A 66 5.90 -11.80 -16.06
N ILE A 67 6.29 -12.22 -14.85
CA ILE A 67 7.15 -11.45 -13.97
C ILE A 67 8.40 -12.27 -13.65
N ASN A 68 9.57 -11.67 -13.85
CA ASN A 68 10.85 -12.27 -13.51
C ASN A 68 11.74 -11.24 -12.81
N PHE A 69 12.70 -11.68 -12.02
CA PHE A 69 13.78 -10.78 -11.60
C PHE A 69 14.55 -10.24 -12.80
N LEU A 70 15.00 -8.99 -12.70
CA LEU A 70 16.02 -8.48 -13.61
C LEU A 70 17.30 -9.30 -13.48
N SER A 71 18.01 -9.46 -14.59
CA SER A 71 19.32 -10.13 -14.59
C SER A 71 20.39 -9.38 -13.79
N LYS A 72 20.18 -8.07 -13.56
CA LYS A 72 21.04 -7.19 -12.75
C LYS A 72 20.17 -6.20 -11.96
N GLY A 73 20.59 -5.89 -10.74
CA GLY A 73 19.90 -4.94 -9.86
C GLY A 73 18.83 -5.57 -8.96
N ASN A 74 18.07 -4.71 -8.27
CA ASN A 74 17.04 -5.11 -7.32
C ASN A 74 15.65 -4.73 -7.87
N GLY A 75 15.16 -5.50 -8.84
CA GLY A 75 13.90 -5.20 -9.50
C GLY A 75 13.34 -6.37 -10.30
N LEU A 76 12.14 -6.17 -10.81
CA LEU A 76 11.38 -7.13 -11.59
C LEU A 76 11.15 -6.59 -13.00
N GLN A 77 11.33 -7.43 -14.01
CA GLN A 77 10.75 -7.20 -15.33
C GLN A 77 9.31 -7.71 -15.33
N VAL A 78 8.39 -6.89 -15.82
CA VAL A 78 6.96 -7.20 -15.90
C VAL A 78 6.53 -7.11 -17.36
N LYS A 79 6.15 -8.25 -17.96
CA LYS A 79 5.57 -8.30 -19.30
C LYS A 79 4.05 -8.35 -19.19
N MET A 80 3.37 -7.34 -19.73
CA MET A 80 1.91 -7.22 -19.75
C MET A 80 1.37 -7.64 -21.11
N ILE A 81 0.33 -8.48 -21.10
CA ILE A 81 -0.28 -9.04 -22.30
C ILE A 81 -1.81 -8.88 -22.19
N TYR A 82 -2.40 -8.20 -23.16
CA TYR A 82 -3.83 -7.96 -23.31
C TYR A 82 -4.30 -8.64 -24.60
N PRO A 83 -4.90 -9.85 -24.53
CA PRO A 83 -5.30 -10.60 -25.72
C PRO A 83 -6.26 -9.83 -26.64
N ASP A 84 -7.15 -9.04 -26.07
CA ASP A 84 -8.17 -8.28 -26.80
C ASP A 84 -7.63 -6.94 -27.30
N GLU A 85 -6.52 -6.46 -26.73
CA GLU A 85 -5.84 -5.21 -27.14
C GLU A 85 -4.33 -5.40 -27.33
N PRO A 86 -3.85 -6.24 -28.28
CA PRO A 86 -2.43 -6.58 -28.37
C PRO A 86 -1.49 -5.40 -28.62
N LYS A 87 -2.02 -4.28 -29.15
CA LYS A 87 -1.27 -3.03 -29.35
C LYS A 87 -0.89 -2.34 -28.03
N ALA A 88 -1.58 -2.66 -26.95
CA ALA A 88 -1.30 -2.15 -25.60
C ALA A 88 -0.31 -3.04 -24.82
N ASN A 89 0.11 -4.18 -25.38
CA ASN A 89 1.11 -5.04 -24.75
C ASN A 89 2.40 -4.27 -24.49
N GLY A 90 3.07 -4.59 -23.39
CA GLY A 90 4.26 -3.86 -22.96
C GLY A 90 5.17 -4.65 -22.06
N ILE A 91 6.38 -4.13 -21.88
CA ILE A 91 7.33 -4.57 -20.88
C ILE A 91 7.67 -3.36 -20.03
N ASP A 92 7.63 -3.54 -18.71
CA ASP A 92 7.98 -2.52 -17.74
C ASP A 92 8.93 -3.10 -16.68
N THR A 93 9.43 -2.24 -15.81
CA THR A 93 10.32 -2.59 -14.71
C THR A 93 9.79 -2.05 -13.40
N ILE A 94 9.73 -2.90 -12.38
CA ILE A 94 9.47 -2.49 -11.00
C ILE A 94 10.80 -2.51 -10.26
N LEU A 95 11.18 -1.39 -9.66
CA LEU A 95 12.40 -1.29 -8.84
C LEU A 95 12.06 -1.34 -7.36
N LEU A 96 12.82 -2.12 -6.60
CA LEU A 96 12.82 -2.06 -5.14
C LEU A 96 14.05 -1.27 -4.70
N ASP A 97 13.85 -0.24 -3.86
CA ASP A 97 14.99 0.49 -3.32
C ASP A 97 15.87 -0.40 -2.42
N ALA A 98 17.08 0.07 -2.11
CA ALA A 98 18.05 -0.74 -1.38
C ALA A 98 17.58 -1.14 0.02
N GLN A 99 16.65 -0.38 0.61
CA GLN A 99 16.10 -0.61 1.94
C GLN A 99 14.79 -1.42 1.92
N GLY A 100 14.23 -1.70 0.74
CA GLY A 100 12.92 -2.34 0.57
C GLY A 100 11.73 -1.47 0.98
N GLN A 101 11.93 -0.17 1.16
CA GLN A 101 10.94 0.80 1.65
C GLN A 101 10.22 1.53 0.51
N LYS A 102 10.69 1.39 -0.73
CA LYS A 102 10.01 1.93 -1.91
C LYS A 102 9.83 0.87 -2.98
N TRP A 103 8.61 0.74 -3.47
CA TRP A 103 8.22 -0.12 -4.57
C TRP A 103 7.90 0.75 -5.79
N ASP A 104 8.72 0.65 -6.83
CA ASP A 104 8.59 1.47 -8.04
C ASP A 104 8.57 2.98 -7.73
N GLY A 105 9.42 3.40 -6.79
CA GLY A 105 9.49 4.77 -6.29
C GLY A 105 8.36 5.18 -5.31
N ASP A 106 7.29 4.40 -5.21
CA ASP A 106 6.19 4.62 -4.26
C ASP A 106 6.61 4.19 -2.85
N ALA A 107 6.34 5.02 -1.84
CA ALA A 107 6.70 4.71 -0.45
C ALA A 107 5.82 3.58 0.08
N LEU A 108 6.43 2.58 0.72
CA LEU A 108 5.73 1.50 1.40
C LEU A 108 5.16 2.01 2.73
N VAL A 109 3.84 2.21 2.79
CA VAL A 109 3.16 2.75 3.97
C VAL A 109 2.56 1.67 4.86
N GLN A 110 2.32 0.48 4.32
CA GLN A 110 1.82 -0.65 5.08
C GLN A 110 2.23 -1.99 4.46
N LYS A 111 2.50 -2.98 5.33
CA LYS A 111 2.66 -4.39 4.98
C LYS A 111 2.04 -5.24 6.07
N ARG A 112 1.20 -6.21 5.70
CA ARG A 112 0.61 -7.15 6.66
C ARG A 112 0.34 -8.50 6.01
N VAL A 113 0.42 -9.57 6.78
CA VAL A 113 -0.09 -10.87 6.36
C VAL A 113 -1.58 -10.92 6.69
N LEU A 114 -2.40 -11.28 5.72
CA LEU A 114 -3.84 -11.44 5.84
C LEU A 114 -4.19 -12.78 6.52
N ALA A 115 -5.44 -12.93 6.95
CA ALA A 115 -5.90 -14.15 7.63
C ALA A 115 -5.77 -15.42 6.78
N ASP A 116 -5.76 -15.29 5.45
CA ASP A 116 -5.57 -16.38 4.49
C ASP A 116 -4.08 -16.66 4.17
N GLY A 117 -3.16 -15.96 4.83
CA GLY A 117 -1.72 -16.09 4.64
C GLY A 117 -1.15 -15.29 3.47
N ASN A 118 -1.98 -14.58 2.70
CA ASN A 118 -1.50 -13.70 1.63
C ASN A 118 -0.86 -12.43 2.20
N LEU A 119 0.11 -11.88 1.49
CA LEU A 119 0.75 -10.62 1.85
C LEU A 119 -0.04 -9.47 1.22
N GLU A 120 -0.43 -8.50 2.06
CA GLU A 120 -0.93 -7.21 1.60
C GLU A 120 0.14 -6.13 1.75
N ILE A 121 0.32 -5.36 0.68
CA ILE A 121 1.25 -4.24 0.57
C ILE A 121 0.44 -3.01 0.16
N ILE A 122 0.65 -1.89 0.86
CA ILE A 122 0.09 -0.60 0.46
C ILE A 122 1.24 0.37 0.22
N THR A 123 1.32 0.91 -0.99
CA THR A 123 2.25 1.99 -1.31
C THR A 123 1.52 3.27 -1.66
N GLU A 124 2.16 4.40 -1.37
CA GLU A 124 1.64 5.72 -1.69
C GLU A 124 2.71 6.64 -2.26
N ARG A 125 2.29 7.55 -3.14
CA ARG A 125 3.09 8.70 -3.55
C ARG A 125 2.21 9.90 -3.87
N GLN A 126 2.81 11.08 -3.82
CA GLN A 126 2.26 12.25 -4.50
C GLN A 126 2.58 12.18 -5.99
N GLY A 127 1.63 12.59 -6.82
CA GLY A 127 1.80 12.59 -8.26
C GLY A 127 0.68 13.32 -8.98
N ARG A 128 0.65 13.14 -10.31
CA ARG A 128 -0.51 13.50 -11.13
C ARG A 128 -1.23 12.25 -11.53
N ASP A 129 -2.55 12.29 -11.44
CA ASP A 129 -3.38 11.26 -12.03
C ASP A 129 -3.25 11.29 -13.56
N GLY A 130 -3.10 10.13 -14.20
CA GLY A 130 -2.87 10.05 -15.64
C GLY A 130 -4.10 10.34 -16.49
N ASN A 131 -5.30 10.32 -15.90
CA ASN A 131 -6.56 10.45 -16.62
C ASN A 131 -7.06 11.91 -16.60
N ASP A 132 -7.10 12.51 -15.42
CA ASP A 132 -7.53 13.90 -15.23
C ASP A 132 -6.36 14.90 -15.28
N ASN A 133 -5.10 14.41 -15.27
CA ASN A 133 -3.89 15.23 -15.17
C ASN A 133 -3.85 16.16 -13.94
N LYS A 134 -4.61 15.84 -12.89
CA LYS A 134 -4.71 16.60 -11.64
C LYS A 134 -3.76 16.04 -10.58
N ALA A 135 -3.28 16.90 -9.69
CA ALA A 135 -2.47 16.48 -8.56
C ALA A 135 -3.29 15.58 -7.62
N ALA A 136 -2.70 14.47 -7.21
CA ALA A 136 -3.34 13.47 -6.36
C ALA A 136 -2.31 12.71 -5.51
N THR A 137 -2.78 12.16 -4.41
CA THR A 137 -2.12 10.99 -3.79
C THR A 137 -2.55 9.74 -4.55
N ILE A 138 -1.58 8.97 -5.04
CA ILE A 138 -1.80 7.71 -5.72
C ILE A 138 -1.46 6.60 -4.73
N ARG A 139 -2.39 5.67 -4.54
CA ARG A 139 -2.22 4.49 -3.69
C ARG A 139 -2.27 3.24 -4.55
N LYS A 140 -1.35 2.31 -4.33
CA LYS A 140 -1.46 0.94 -4.82
C LYS A 140 -1.71 0.03 -3.62
N THR A 141 -2.78 -0.76 -3.67
CA THR A 141 -3.02 -1.87 -2.73
C THR A 141 -2.78 -3.17 -3.48
N ILE A 142 -1.79 -3.92 -3.02
CA ILE A 142 -1.35 -5.17 -3.65
C ILE A 142 -1.61 -6.31 -2.68
N THR A 143 -2.29 -7.36 -3.14
CA THR A 143 -2.41 -8.64 -2.42
C THR A 143 -1.67 -9.70 -3.23
N ILE A 144 -0.69 -10.36 -2.63
CA ILE A 144 0.16 -11.35 -3.29
C ILE A 144 0.33 -12.59 -2.41
N GLY A 145 0.19 -13.75 -3.03
CA GLY A 145 0.47 -15.05 -2.40
C GLY A 145 0.83 -16.09 -3.44
N PRO A 146 0.91 -17.38 -3.06
CA PRO A 146 1.35 -18.43 -3.97
C PRO A 146 0.48 -18.62 -5.22
N LYS A 147 -0.81 -18.25 -5.15
CA LYS A 147 -1.79 -18.46 -6.23
C LYS A 147 -2.59 -17.21 -6.61
N VAL A 148 -2.42 -16.10 -5.90
CA VAL A 148 -3.22 -14.87 -6.08
C VAL A 148 -2.30 -13.67 -6.24
N TYR A 149 -2.61 -12.82 -7.23
CA TYR A 149 -2.00 -11.51 -7.37
C TYR A 149 -3.09 -10.50 -7.75
N VAL A 150 -3.36 -9.55 -6.85
CA VAL A 150 -4.28 -8.44 -7.06
C VAL A 150 -3.50 -7.13 -6.91
N SER A 151 -3.73 -6.18 -7.80
CA SER A 151 -3.14 -4.84 -7.73
C SER A 151 -4.21 -3.82 -8.06
N ARG A 152 -4.63 -3.05 -7.05
CA ARG A 152 -5.61 -1.97 -7.17
C ARG A 152 -4.92 -0.63 -7.09
N LYS A 153 -5.26 0.28 -8.01
CA LYS A 153 -4.85 1.68 -7.99
C LYS A 153 -6.01 2.55 -7.58
N ASP A 154 -5.82 3.32 -6.51
CA ASP A 154 -6.74 4.34 -6.04
C ASP A 154 -6.07 5.72 -6.14
N VAL A 155 -6.87 6.77 -6.37
CA VAL A 155 -6.40 8.16 -6.36
C VAL A 155 -7.25 9.01 -5.43
N LYS A 156 -6.60 9.91 -4.70
CA LYS A 156 -7.27 10.95 -3.91
C LYS A 156 -6.76 12.30 -4.37
N PHE A 157 -7.65 13.12 -4.94
CA PHE A 157 -7.28 14.45 -5.41
C PHE A 157 -7.02 15.41 -4.25
N ILE A 158 -6.08 16.33 -4.47
CA ILE A 158 -5.79 17.39 -3.49
C ILE A 158 -7.06 18.21 -3.22
N GLY A 159 -7.35 18.45 -1.94
CA GLY A 159 -8.57 19.15 -1.50
C GLY A 159 -9.81 18.26 -1.37
N THR A 160 -9.67 16.94 -1.56
CA THR A 160 -10.74 15.96 -1.37
C THR A 160 -10.32 14.88 -0.38
N ASP A 161 -11.31 14.29 0.31
CA ASP A 161 -11.09 13.12 1.19
C ASP A 161 -11.52 11.79 0.55
N GLN A 162 -12.06 11.85 -0.66
CA GLN A 162 -12.57 10.68 -1.38
C GLN A 162 -11.47 9.99 -2.17
N TRP A 163 -11.38 8.67 -2.00
CA TRP A 163 -10.58 7.80 -2.85
C TRP A 163 -11.41 7.31 -4.03
N ILE A 164 -10.82 7.37 -5.22
CA ILE A 164 -11.42 6.92 -6.47
C ILE A 164 -10.58 5.76 -7.00
N GLN A 165 -11.19 4.60 -7.18
CA GLN A 165 -10.53 3.48 -7.84
C GLN A 165 -10.35 3.78 -9.32
N ARG A 166 -9.11 3.72 -9.82
CA ARG A 166 -8.79 3.91 -11.25
C ARG A 166 -8.82 2.60 -12.01
N HIS A 167 -8.19 1.59 -11.45
CA HIS A 167 -8.20 0.26 -12.03
C HIS A 167 -7.78 -0.80 -11.01
N GLU A 168 -8.08 -2.04 -11.36
CA GLU A 168 -7.69 -3.21 -10.60
C GLU A 168 -7.33 -4.36 -11.53
N TYR A 169 -6.17 -4.95 -11.29
CA TYR A 169 -5.79 -6.25 -11.83
C TYR A 169 -6.13 -7.34 -10.83
N ARG A 170 -6.69 -8.44 -11.32
CA ARG A 170 -6.89 -9.67 -10.54
C ARG A 170 -6.36 -10.84 -11.34
N TYR A 171 -5.40 -11.55 -10.78
CA TYR A 171 -4.74 -12.68 -11.41
C TYR A 171 -4.72 -13.91 -10.51
N ALA A 172 -4.79 -15.06 -11.15
CA ALA A 172 -4.41 -16.36 -10.59
C ALA A 172 -3.09 -16.81 -11.21
N LYS A 173 -2.29 -17.55 -10.46
CA LYS A 173 -1.03 -18.12 -10.96
C LYS A 173 -1.33 -19.29 -11.90
N ASP A 174 -0.63 -19.35 -13.02
CA ASP A 174 -0.70 -20.45 -13.98
C ASP A 174 -0.09 -21.75 -13.41
#